data_AF-A0A2G4HPW5-F1
#
_entry.id   AF-A0A2G4HPW5-F1
#
_cell.length_a   1.000
_cell.length_b   1.000
_cell.length_c   1.000
_cell.angle_alpha   90.00
_cell.angle_beta   90.00
_cell.angle_gamma   90.00
#
_symmetry.space_group_name_H-M   'P 1'
#
loop_
_entity.id
_entity.type
_entity.pdbx_description
1 polymer ?
#
loop_
_entity_poly.entity_id
_entity_poly.type
_entity_poly.pdbx_seq_one_letter_code
_entity_poly.pdbx_strand_id
1 'polypeptide(L)'
;MLPLFSAPEVRRVYRFVDRSGQPHPILDDRFESLDAAWEAAQAWLEDRGLRAEAMPAALAEEFGIEVTTANGHWRTLRHPGQPSLLAPSGPPPNRHPSPTKP
;
A
#
# COMPACT_ATOMS: atom_id res chain seq x y z
N MET A 1 -21.70 -15.78 35.03
CA MET A 1 -20.65 -15.99 34.01
C MET A 1 -21.27 -15.60 32.68
N LEU A 2 -21.05 -14.36 32.23
CA LEU A 2 -21.61 -13.88 30.96
C LEU A 2 -20.77 -14.47 29.82
N PRO A 3 -21.36 -14.99 28.74
CA PRO A 3 -20.58 -15.33 27.56
C PRO A 3 -19.95 -14.03 27.09
N LEU A 4 -18.62 -13.96 27.08
CA LEU A 4 -17.89 -12.96 26.34
C LEU A 4 -18.29 -13.23 24.89
N PHE A 5 -19.28 -12.50 24.36
CA PHE A 5 -19.61 -12.57 22.95
C PHE A 5 -18.29 -12.30 22.24
N SER A 6 -17.69 -13.33 21.65
CA SER A 6 -16.63 -13.16 20.69
C SER A 6 -17.32 -12.36 19.59
N ALA A 7 -17.11 -11.04 19.60
CA ALA A 7 -17.63 -10.18 18.55
C ALA A 7 -17.24 -10.87 17.24
N PRO A 8 -18.16 -10.99 16.26
CA PRO A 8 -17.84 -11.66 15.02
C PRO A 8 -16.49 -11.09 14.56
N GLU A 9 -15.48 -11.95 14.42
CA GLU A 9 -14.16 -11.51 13.99
C GLU A 9 -14.39 -10.88 12.62
N VAL A 10 -14.49 -9.56 12.58
CA VAL A 10 -14.72 -8.85 11.33
C VAL A 10 -13.43 -9.01 10.57
N ARG A 11 -13.40 -10.03 9.71
CA ARG A 11 -12.25 -10.35 8.87
C ARG A 11 -11.97 -9.11 8.04
N ARG A 12 -10.81 -8.52 8.30
CA ARG A 12 -10.33 -7.37 7.55
C ARG A 12 -10.04 -7.83 6.14
N VAL A 13 -10.62 -7.14 5.18
CA VAL A 13 -10.42 -7.36 3.76
C VAL A 13 -9.66 -6.17 3.23
N TYR A 14 -8.65 -6.43 2.43
CA TYR A 14 -7.78 -5.46 1.80
C TYR A 14 -8.11 -5.40 0.31
N ARG A 15 -8.00 -4.21 -0.28
CA ARG A 15 -8.11 -4.01 -1.74
C ARG A 15 -7.11 -2.99 -2.23
N PHE A 16 -6.80 -3.04 -3.52
CA PHE A 16 -6.00 -2.03 -4.17
C PHE A 16 -6.86 -0.90 -4.74
N VAL A 17 -6.33 0.31 -4.63
CA VAL A 17 -6.88 1.51 -5.29
C VAL A 17 -5.84 2.13 -6.19
N ASP A 18 -6.32 2.75 -7.27
CA ASP A 18 -5.50 3.49 -8.22
C ASP A 18 -5.12 4.88 -7.70
N ARG A 19 -4.39 5.65 -8.52
CA ARG A 19 -3.98 7.05 -8.28
C ARG A 19 -5.13 8.02 -8.02
N SER A 20 -6.34 7.69 -8.46
CA SER A 20 -7.55 8.47 -8.20
C SER A 20 -8.26 8.05 -6.90
N GLY A 21 -7.74 7.04 -6.19
CA GLY A 21 -8.37 6.47 -5.00
C GLY A 21 -9.59 5.60 -5.32
N GLN A 22 -9.76 5.21 -6.58
CA GLN A 22 -10.81 4.30 -7.01
C GLN A 22 -10.32 2.86 -7.02
N PRO A 23 -11.22 1.87 -6.91
CA PRO A 23 -10.82 0.47 -6.93
C PRO A 23 -10.02 0.14 -8.19
N HIS A 24 -8.89 -0.55 -8.03
CA HIS A 24 -7.97 -0.78 -9.14
C HIS A 24 -8.64 -1.63 -10.24
N PRO A 25 -8.67 -1.21 -11.52
CA PRO A 25 -9.51 -1.85 -12.54
C PRO A 25 -9.18 -3.32 -12.85
N ILE A 26 -7.98 -3.77 -12.47
CA ILE A 26 -7.51 -5.16 -12.66
C ILE A 26 -7.33 -5.90 -11.32
N LEU A 27 -7.04 -5.18 -10.24
CA LEU A 27 -6.65 -5.76 -8.94
C LEU A 27 -7.60 -5.35 -7.81
N ASP A 28 -8.85 -5.02 -8.14
CA ASP A 28 -9.94 -4.80 -7.16
C ASP A 28 -10.49 -6.12 -6.61
N ASP A 29 -9.57 -6.99 -6.17
CA ASP A 29 -9.94 -8.20 -5.45
C ASP A 29 -9.96 -7.95 -3.93
N ARG A 30 -10.59 -8.87 -3.21
CA ARG A 30 -10.75 -8.85 -1.76
C ARG A 30 -9.73 -9.77 -1.12
N PHE A 31 -8.59 -9.21 -0.74
CA PHE A 31 -7.51 -9.93 -0.09
C PHE A 31 -7.77 -10.06 1.41
N GLU A 32 -7.57 -11.24 1.98
CA GLU A 32 -7.74 -11.48 3.42
C GLU A 32 -6.55 -11.02 4.27
N SER A 33 -5.42 -10.72 3.62
CA SER A 33 -4.19 -10.24 4.27
C SER A 33 -3.45 -9.25 3.38
N LEU A 34 -2.60 -8.43 4.00
CA LEU A 34 -1.74 -7.49 3.29
C LEU A 34 -0.71 -8.22 2.43
N ASP A 35 -0.14 -9.32 2.92
CA ASP A 35 0.77 -10.17 2.16
C ASP A 35 0.13 -10.75 0.90
N ALA A 36 -1.10 -11.28 0.99
CA ALA A 36 -1.81 -11.81 -0.18
C ALA A 36 -2.06 -10.71 -1.23
N ALA A 37 -2.41 -9.51 -0.79
CA ALA A 37 -2.51 -8.35 -1.67
C ALA A 37 -1.15 -8.05 -2.31
N TRP A 38 -0.09 -7.99 -1.51
CA TRP A 38 1.25 -7.64 -1.95
C TRP A 38 1.79 -8.61 -3.02
N GLU A 39 1.62 -9.92 -2.82
CA GLU A 39 1.98 -10.95 -3.80
C GLU A 39 1.23 -10.78 -5.12
N ALA A 40 -0.09 -10.50 -5.09
CA ALA A 40 -0.87 -10.27 -6.30
C ALA A 40 -0.40 -9.03 -7.08
N ALA A 41 -0.06 -7.95 -6.39
CA ALA A 41 0.44 -6.75 -7.02
C ALA A 41 1.87 -6.92 -7.57
N GLN A 42 2.73 -7.68 -6.88
CA GLN A 42 4.04 -8.06 -7.41
C GLN A 42 3.90 -8.85 -8.71
N ALA A 43 3.11 -9.93 -8.70
CA ALA A 43 2.89 -10.76 -9.88
C ALA A 43 2.38 -9.94 -11.08
N TRP A 44 1.49 -8.97 -10.83
CA TRP A 44 0.99 -8.07 -11.87
C TRP A 44 2.07 -7.14 -12.45
N LEU A 45 3.00 -6.63 -11.62
CA LEU A 45 4.11 -5.81 -12.10
C LEU A 45 5.17 -6.64 -12.83
N GLU A 46 5.42 -7.86 -12.37
CA GLU A 46 6.33 -8.82 -13.02
C GLU A 46 5.85 -9.18 -14.42
N ASP A 47 4.55 -9.40 -14.61
CA ASP A 47 3.93 -9.63 -15.92
C ASP A 47 4.17 -8.44 -16.88
N ARG A 48 4.26 -7.22 -16.33
CA ARG A 48 4.62 -6.00 -17.08
C ARG A 48 6.12 -5.83 -17.31
N GLY A 49 6.95 -6.77 -16.85
CA GLY A 49 8.40 -6.77 -17.04
C GLY A 49 9.18 -5.90 -16.05
N LEU A 50 8.57 -5.50 -14.92
CA LEU A 50 9.29 -4.81 -13.86
C LEU A 50 10.29 -5.75 -13.17
N ARG A 51 11.44 -5.19 -12.82
CA ARG A 51 12.49 -5.90 -12.09
C ARG A 51 12.22 -5.87 -10.59
N ALA A 52 12.64 -6.91 -9.88
CA ALA A 52 12.42 -7.07 -8.45
C ALA A 52 12.97 -5.88 -7.63
N GLU A 53 14.05 -5.25 -8.07
CA GLU A 53 14.68 -4.09 -7.40
C GLU A 53 13.82 -2.82 -7.49
N ALA A 54 13.03 -2.68 -8.56
CA ALA A 54 12.10 -1.56 -8.75
C ALA A 54 10.71 -1.84 -8.14
N MET A 55 10.44 -3.08 -7.74
CA MET A 55 9.14 -3.54 -7.27
C MET A 55 8.58 -2.70 -6.10
N PRO A 56 9.35 -2.42 -5.02
CA PRO A 56 8.80 -1.70 -3.87
C PRO A 56 8.39 -0.26 -4.21
N ALA A 57 9.16 0.40 -5.08
CA ALA A 57 8.87 1.75 -5.54
C ALA A 57 7.68 1.76 -6.49
N ALA A 58 7.66 0.87 -7.48
CA ALA A 58 6.56 0.73 -8.43
C ALA A 58 5.24 0.39 -7.72
N LEU A 59 5.27 -0.48 -6.71
CA LEU A 59 4.09 -0.80 -5.90
C LEU A 59 3.54 0.41 -5.15
N ALA A 60 4.42 1.22 -4.56
CA ALA A 60 4.01 2.41 -3.83
C ALA A 60 3.49 3.50 -4.77
N GLU A 61 4.04 3.64 -5.97
CA GLU A 61 3.60 4.62 -6.97
C GLU A 61 2.26 4.23 -7.62
N GLU A 62 2.07 2.95 -7.89
CA GLU A 62 0.94 2.49 -8.68
C GLU A 62 -0.28 2.11 -7.83
N PHE A 63 -0.05 1.69 -6.58
CA PHE A 63 -1.11 1.16 -5.73
C PHE A 63 -1.22 1.85 -4.36
N GLY A 64 -2.44 2.30 -4.09
CA GLY A 64 -2.92 2.55 -2.74
C GLY A 64 -3.58 1.31 -2.18
N ILE A 65 -3.71 1.27 -0.86
CA ILE A 65 -4.30 0.12 -0.16
C ILE A 65 -5.39 0.62 0.75
N GLU A 66 -6.54 -0.03 0.70
CA GLU A 66 -7.63 0.17 1.64
C GLU A 66 -7.94 -1.12 2.40
N VAL A 67 -8.49 -0.96 3.60
CA VAL A 67 -8.93 -2.07 4.45
C VAL A 67 -10.35 -1.85 4.90
N THR A 68 -11.12 -2.94 5.03
CA THR A 68 -12.43 -2.88 5.66
C THR A 68 -12.30 -2.66 7.17
N THR A 69 -13.13 -1.77 7.69
CA THR A 69 -13.28 -1.51 9.12
C THR A 69 -14.25 -2.49 9.75
N ALA A 70 -14.29 -2.52 11.08
CA ALA A 70 -15.24 -3.36 11.83
C ALA A 70 -16.71 -3.06 11.50
N ASN A 71 -17.02 -1.84 11.04
CA ASN A 71 -18.35 -1.42 10.58
C ASN A 71 -18.55 -1.55 9.06
N GLY A 72 -17.65 -2.21 8.33
CA GLY A 72 -17.82 -2.51 6.90
C GLY A 72 -17.51 -1.34 5.94
N HIS A 73 -16.95 -0.24 6.45
CA HIS A 73 -16.46 0.87 5.61
C HIS A 73 -15.04 0.61 5.13
N TRP A 74 -14.61 1.30 4.08
CA TRP A 74 -13.22 1.28 3.63
C TRP A 74 -12.41 2.39 4.29
N ARG A 75 -11.19 2.07 4.74
CA ARG A 75 -10.20 3.04 5.20
C ARG A 75 -8.92 2.89 4.40
N THR A 76 -8.43 3.99 3.85
CA THR A 76 -7.15 4.05 3.16
C THR A 76 -6.00 3.91 4.17
N LEU A 77 -5.14 2.91 3.95
CA LEU A 77 -3.91 2.68 4.71
C LEU A 77 -2.72 3.40 4.07
N ARG A 78 -2.70 3.47 2.74
CA ARG A 78 -1.66 4.14 1.96
C ARG A 78 -2.24 4.67 0.66
N HIS A 79 -1.90 5.91 0.30
CA HIS A 79 -2.19 6.43 -1.03
C HIS A 79 -1.08 6.08 -2.03
N PRO A 80 -1.42 5.87 -3.31
CA PRO A 80 -0.43 5.75 -4.36
C PRO A 80 0.47 7.00 -4.42
N GLY A 81 1.74 6.82 -4.76
CA GLY A 81 2.74 7.88 -4.84
C GLY A 81 3.25 8.37 -3.47
N GLN A 82 2.77 7.82 -2.36
CA GLN A 82 3.36 8.08 -1.05
C GLN A 82 4.38 6.99 -0.72
N PRO A 83 5.67 7.33 -0.60
CA PRO A 83 6.61 6.40 0.03
C PRO A 83 6.08 6.11 1.44
N SER A 84 5.97 4.83 1.80
CA SER A 84 5.55 4.43 3.15
C SER A 84 6.34 5.26 4.18
N LEU A 85 5.66 6.05 5.01
CA LEU A 85 6.27 6.80 6.13
C LEU A 85 6.97 5.89 7.17
N LEU A 86 6.88 4.57 7.00
CA LEU A 86 7.54 3.52 7.75
C LEU A 86 8.87 3.03 7.14
N ALA A 87 9.26 3.50 5.95
CA ALA A 87 10.65 3.35 5.52
C ALA A 87 11.53 4.13 6.50
N PRO A 88 12.68 3.59 6.97
CA PRO A 88 13.60 4.37 7.78
C PRO A 88 13.91 5.63 6.99
N SER A 89 13.59 6.79 7.54
CA SER A 89 13.92 8.08 6.97
C SER A 89 15.41 8.07 6.67
N GLY A 90 15.76 7.77 5.41
CA GLY A 90 17.09 8.03 4.92
C GLY A 90 17.35 9.51 5.17
N PRO A 91 18.57 9.89 5.57
CA PRO A 91 18.88 11.29 5.81
C PRO A 91 18.45 12.10 4.58
N PRO A 92 17.82 13.27 4.77
CA PRO A 92 17.42 14.10 3.64
C PRO A 92 18.62 14.31 2.72
N PRO A 93 18.43 14.35 1.38
CA PRO A 93 19.53 14.57 0.46
C PRO A 93 20.26 15.84 0.91
N ASN A 94 21.54 15.69 1.23
CA ASN A 94 22.38 16.73 1.77
C ASN A 94 22.32 17.89 0.77
N ARG A 95 21.58 18.96 1.10
CA ARG A 95 21.56 20.18 0.28
C ARG A 95 22.95 20.79 0.45
N HIS A 96 23.87 20.40 -0.42
CA HIS A 96 25.13 21.10 -0.61
C HIS A 96 24.78 22.58 -0.81
N PRO A 97 25.24 23.50 0.06
CA PRO A 97 25.20 24.91 -0.31
C PRO A 97 26.04 25.06 -1.57
N SER A 98 25.46 25.66 -2.61
CA SER A 98 26.12 25.98 -3.86
C SER A 98 27.47 26.66 -3.57
N PRO A 99 28.54 26.33 -4.30
CA PRO A 99 29.79 27.07 -4.17
C PRO A 99 29.54 28.51 -4.67
N THR A 100 29.43 29.45 -3.73
CA THR A 100 29.54 30.87 -4.08
C THR A 100 31.00 31.13 -4.43
N LYS A 101 31.25 31.29 -5.73
CA LYS A 101 32.44 31.93 -6.30
C LYS A 101 31.92 32.97 -7.31
N PRO A 102 32.56 34.13 -7.52
CA PRO A 102 33.89 34.60 -7.08
C PRO A 102 33.91 35.63 -5.94
#